data_AF-A0A091HIB6-F1
#
_entry.id   AF-A0A091HIB6-F1
#
_cell.length_a   1.000
_cell.length_b   1.000
_cell.length_c   1.000
_cell.angle_alpha   90.00
_cell.angle_beta   90.00
_cell.angle_gamma   90.00
#
_symmetry.space_group_name_H-M   'P 1'
#
loop_
_entity.id
_entity.type
_entity.pdbx_description
1 polymer ?
#
loop_
_entity_poly.entity_id
_entity_poly.type
_entity_poly.pdbx_seq_one_letter_code
_entity_poly.pdbx_strand_id
1 'polypeptide(L)'
;RLPTDGFLLLALLLYAPVGLCLLVLRLFIGVHVFLVSCALPDSLLRRFIVRVMCTVLGLFVRQNDPRLRDVNVRVYIANHVTQFDHNVINLLTSCNTPMLNGAPGFICWSRGFMELGVTGSRAELVESLKAYSSHGGNPPLLLFPEEAATNGRAGLLRFSSWPFRIVDVVQPVALQVQRPLITVSVADSSWVTELLWTIFVPFTVYQVRWMPSVPRRAEELSEDFALRVQELLAVELGGVSTRLTAADRAEHMKRLRHTSPLPFVPGGYPGPEEVRLTAMAQRVKEVLPHVPLEVIRIDLAQTSCVDTTIANLLEGRVPFFPESEEPEANLPTPSPSLAAAAPDAQGSVAEPLSKSATKQFAKSPVERHLSLQERKRALYDYARR
;
A
#
# COMPACT_ATOMS: atom_id res chain seq x y z
N ARG A 1 12.15 -3.98 -1.71
CA ARG A 1 12.36 -4.41 -3.11
C ARG A 1 13.84 -4.26 -3.37
N LEU A 2 14.46 -5.26 -4.01
CA LEU A 2 15.84 -5.15 -4.48
C LEU A 2 15.91 -4.11 -5.61
N PRO A 3 17.08 -3.50 -5.87
CA PRO A 3 17.25 -2.66 -7.05
C PRO A 3 16.98 -3.45 -8.33
N THR A 4 16.29 -2.82 -9.29
CA THR A 4 16.02 -3.39 -10.62
C THR A 4 17.19 -3.22 -11.59
N ASP A 5 18.11 -2.32 -11.27
CA ASP A 5 19.37 -2.12 -11.97
C ASP A 5 20.35 -3.23 -11.56
N GLY A 6 20.84 -3.99 -12.56
CA GLY A 6 21.76 -5.10 -12.37
C GLY A 6 23.10 -4.69 -11.75
N PHE A 7 23.58 -3.46 -12.00
CA PHE A 7 24.82 -2.97 -11.38
C PHE A 7 24.62 -2.70 -9.89
N LEU A 8 23.53 -2.03 -9.52
CA LEU A 8 23.17 -1.81 -8.10
C LEU A 8 22.88 -3.12 -7.38
N LEU A 9 22.29 -4.11 -8.06
CA LEU A 9 22.06 -5.45 -7.53
C LEU A 9 23.38 -6.20 -7.27
N LEU A 10 24.32 -6.17 -8.22
CA LEU A 10 25.65 -6.77 -8.06
C LEU A 10 26.42 -6.10 -6.91
N ALA A 11 26.43 -4.77 -6.84
CA ALA A 11 27.06 -4.03 -5.75
C ALA A 11 26.43 -4.36 -4.39
N LEU A 12 25.11 -4.53 -4.33
CA LEU A 12 24.39 -4.95 -3.12
C LEU A 12 24.74 -6.39 -2.70
N LEU A 13 24.88 -7.32 -3.66
CA LEU A 13 25.28 -8.71 -3.39
C LEU A 13 26.73 -8.80 -2.89
N LEU A 14 27.66 -8.06 -3.50
CA LEU A 14 29.05 -7.96 -3.04
C LEU A 14 29.17 -7.33 -1.64
N TYR A 15 28.31 -6.34 -1.34
CA TYR A 15 28.24 -5.73 -0.01
C TYR A 15 27.57 -6.62 1.05
N ALA A 16 26.70 -7.57 0.65
CA ALA A 16 25.81 -8.28 1.56
C ALA A 16 26.49 -8.98 2.77
N PRO A 17 27.67 -9.61 2.65
CA PRO A 17 28.37 -10.19 3.80
C PRO A 17 28.75 -9.13 4.84
N VAL A 18 29.28 -7.98 4.38
CA VAL A 18 29.64 -6.84 5.25
C VAL A 18 28.39 -6.20 5.85
N GLY A 19 27.33 -6.03 5.04
CA GLY A 19 26.04 -5.53 5.50
C GLY A 19 25.38 -6.40 6.57
N LEU A 20 25.55 -7.72 6.49
CA LEU A 20 25.05 -8.66 7.51
C LEU A 20 25.82 -8.54 8.83
N CYS A 21 27.16 -8.45 8.78
CA CYS A 21 27.97 -8.17 9.97
C CYS A 21 27.60 -6.84 10.63
N LEU A 22 27.40 -5.79 9.82
CA LEU A 22 26.95 -4.47 10.29
C LEU A 22 25.53 -4.52 10.88
N LEU A 23 24.61 -5.26 10.27
CA LEU A 23 23.25 -5.45 10.78
C LEU A 23 23.26 -6.10 12.16
N VAL A 24 24.05 -7.17 12.37
CA VAL A 24 24.15 -7.85 13.67
C VAL A 24 24.75 -6.91 14.72
N LEU A 25 25.88 -6.26 14.42
CA LEU A 25 26.52 -5.30 15.33
C LEU A 25 25.58 -4.14 15.72
N ARG A 26 24.91 -3.55 14.73
CA ARG A 26 23.99 -2.42 14.93
C ARG A 26 22.67 -2.83 15.57
N LEU A 27 22.24 -4.09 15.47
CA LEU A 27 21.10 -4.59 16.22
C LEU A 27 21.38 -4.54 17.73
N PHE A 28 22.54 -5.05 18.17
CA PHE A 28 22.96 -4.96 19.57
C PHE A 28 23.11 -3.51 20.03
N ILE A 29 23.78 -2.66 19.25
CA ILE A 29 23.92 -1.24 19.58
C ILE A 29 22.54 -0.57 19.65
N GLY A 30 21.64 -0.88 18.71
CA GLY A 30 20.27 -0.35 18.62
C GLY A 30 19.43 -0.63 19.86
N VAL A 31 19.54 -1.82 20.43
CA VAL A 31 18.91 -2.17 21.72
C VAL A 31 19.45 -1.27 22.85
N HIS A 32 20.76 -1.00 22.90
CA HIS A 32 21.32 -0.08 23.88
C HIS A 32 20.85 1.37 23.67
N VAL A 33 20.74 1.84 22.42
CA VAL A 33 20.17 3.18 22.12
C VAL A 33 18.75 3.29 22.63
N PHE A 34 17.93 2.26 22.39
CA PHE A 34 16.56 2.20 22.86
C PHE A 34 16.49 2.26 24.40
N LEU A 35 17.24 1.39 25.10
CA LEU A 35 17.27 1.39 26.57
C LEU A 35 17.71 2.74 27.16
N VAL A 36 18.75 3.36 26.60
CA VAL A 36 19.23 4.69 27.02
C VAL A 36 18.21 5.79 26.73
N SER A 37 17.49 5.72 25.61
CA SER A 37 16.41 6.66 25.28
C SER A 37 15.20 6.52 26.21
N CYS A 38 14.93 5.32 26.75
CA CYS A 38 13.88 5.07 27.74
C CYS A 38 14.28 5.47 29.16
N ALA A 39 15.57 5.34 29.51
CA ALA A 39 16.08 5.63 30.86
C ALA A 39 16.33 7.14 31.12
N LEU A 40 16.62 7.94 30.09
CA LEU A 40 16.96 9.34 30.24
C LEU A 40 15.75 10.29 29.99
N PRO A 41 15.55 11.34 30.80
CA PRO A 41 14.50 12.34 30.59
C PRO A 41 14.79 13.28 29.41
N ASP A 42 13.78 14.01 28.92
CA ASP A 42 13.98 14.91 27.76
C ASP A 42 14.92 16.07 28.08
N SER A 43 16.13 15.98 27.54
CA SER A 43 17.25 16.88 27.78
C SER A 43 18.12 16.99 26.53
N LEU A 44 18.83 18.10 26.40
CA LEU A 44 19.81 18.31 25.34
C LEU A 44 20.90 17.23 25.35
N LEU A 45 21.32 16.79 26.55
CA LEU A 45 22.28 15.71 26.73
C LEU A 45 21.77 14.39 26.14
N ARG A 46 20.54 13.96 26.45
CA ARG A 46 19.95 12.76 25.86
C ARG A 46 19.85 12.88 24.33
N ARG A 47 19.42 14.03 23.79
CA ARG A 47 19.36 14.21 22.32
C ARG A 47 20.75 14.15 21.68
N PHE A 48 21.78 14.69 22.32
CA PHE A 48 23.16 14.56 21.88
C PHE A 48 23.64 13.09 21.90
N ILE A 49 23.43 12.38 23.01
CA ILE A 49 23.79 10.95 23.14
C ILE A 49 23.08 10.11 22.09
N VAL A 50 21.76 10.24 21.96
CA VAL A 50 20.98 9.48 20.97
C VAL A 50 21.40 9.88 19.55
N ARG A 51 21.72 11.14 19.26
CA ARG A 51 22.26 11.55 17.94
C ARG A 51 23.61 10.88 17.63
N VAL A 52 24.54 10.84 18.59
CA VAL A 52 25.82 10.13 18.43
C VAL A 52 25.57 8.64 18.19
N MET A 53 24.74 8.01 19.01
CA MET A 53 24.37 6.60 18.86
C MET A 53 23.70 6.30 17.51
N CYS A 54 22.80 7.18 17.03
CA CYS A 54 22.22 7.10 15.70
C CYS A 54 23.28 7.13 14.60
N THR A 55 24.32 7.97 14.69
CA THR A 55 25.41 7.94 13.69
C THR A 55 26.17 6.60 13.65
N VAL A 56 26.32 5.90 14.79
CA VAL A 56 26.88 4.54 14.84
C VAL A 56 25.95 3.51 14.18
N LEU A 57 24.63 3.68 14.32
CA LEU A 57 23.62 2.93 13.57
C LEU A 57 23.60 3.28 12.06
N GLY A 58 24.43 4.21 11.59
CA GLY A 58 24.47 4.68 10.21
C GLY A 58 23.46 5.79 9.89
N LEU A 59 22.75 6.33 10.88
CA LEU A 59 21.79 7.42 10.71
C LEU A 59 22.46 8.79 10.87
N PHE A 60 22.67 9.49 9.76
CA PHE A 60 23.27 10.83 9.75
C PHE A 60 22.20 11.90 9.52
N VAL A 61 22.01 12.78 10.50
CA VAL A 61 21.03 13.88 10.40
C VAL A 61 21.75 15.20 10.16
N ARG A 62 21.52 15.79 8.98
CA ARG A 62 21.96 17.14 8.58
C ARG A 62 20.80 18.12 8.70
N GLN A 63 21.09 19.34 9.15
CA GLN A 63 20.13 20.44 9.22
C GLN A 63 20.53 21.52 8.23
N ASN A 64 19.57 21.95 7.41
CA ASN A 64 19.69 23.14 6.57
C ASN A 64 18.83 24.26 7.19
N ASP A 65 19.35 25.47 7.16
CA ASP A 65 18.70 26.70 7.65
C ASP A 65 18.09 26.62 9.08
N PRO A 66 18.82 26.11 10.11
CA PRO A 66 18.28 25.96 11.47
C PRO A 66 17.86 27.28 12.15
N ARG A 67 18.27 28.42 11.59
CA ARG A 67 17.88 29.77 12.03
C ARG A 67 16.43 30.12 11.67
N LEU A 68 15.83 29.44 10.69
CA LEU A 68 14.45 29.66 10.29
C LEU A 68 13.44 28.95 11.22
N ARG A 69 13.89 28.03 12.08
CA ARG A 69 13.02 27.35 13.04
C ARG A 69 12.48 28.36 14.07
N ASP A 70 11.18 28.56 14.06
CA ASP A 70 10.48 29.48 14.96
C ASP A 70 10.14 28.74 16.26
N VAL A 71 10.50 29.34 17.40
CA VAL A 71 10.27 28.76 18.73
C VAL A 71 8.81 28.92 19.17
N ASN A 72 8.07 29.87 18.59
CA ASN A 72 6.69 30.16 18.95
C ASN A 72 5.68 29.27 18.19
N VAL A 73 6.11 28.60 17.11
CA VAL A 73 5.22 27.77 16.30
C VAL A 73 4.85 26.49 17.06
N ARG A 74 3.55 26.20 17.09
CA ARG A 74 2.96 25.07 17.80
C ARG A 74 2.79 23.81 16.94
N VAL A 75 2.87 23.94 15.61
CA VAL A 75 2.66 22.83 14.67
C VAL A 75 3.68 22.86 13.53
N TYR A 76 4.45 21.77 13.42
CA TYR A 76 5.32 21.46 12.30
C TYR A 76 4.59 20.58 11.27
N ILE A 77 4.72 20.92 10.00
CA ILE A 77 4.15 20.19 8.87
C ILE A 77 5.29 19.62 8.03
N ALA A 78 5.42 18.30 7.98
CA ALA A 78 6.49 17.64 7.21
C ALA A 78 5.93 16.74 6.10
N ASN A 79 6.65 16.64 4.99
CA ASN A 79 6.45 15.53 4.06
C ASN A 79 6.89 14.22 4.74
N HIS A 80 6.31 13.10 4.32
CA HIS A 80 6.54 11.79 4.92
C HIS A 80 7.35 10.92 3.96
N VAL A 81 8.61 10.67 4.30
CA VAL A 81 9.52 9.83 3.52
C VAL A 81 9.65 8.44 4.14
N THR A 82 9.81 8.32 5.46
CA THR A 82 10.08 7.05 6.14
C THR A 82 9.31 6.86 7.44
N GLN A 83 9.20 5.62 7.88
CA GLN A 83 8.62 5.25 9.18
C GLN A 83 9.45 5.73 10.40
N PHE A 84 10.51 6.51 10.21
CA PHE A 84 11.39 7.06 11.25
C PHE A 84 11.52 8.59 11.21
N ASP A 85 10.80 9.27 10.31
CA ASP A 85 10.90 10.73 10.13
C ASP A 85 10.64 11.51 11.43
N HIS A 86 9.65 11.09 12.20
CA HIS A 86 9.31 11.70 13.49
C HIS A 86 10.41 11.53 14.52
N ASN A 87 11.04 10.34 14.59
CA ASN A 87 12.22 10.12 15.44
C ASN A 87 13.34 11.08 15.03
N VAL A 88 13.62 11.18 13.73
CA VAL A 88 14.68 12.05 13.19
C VAL A 88 14.43 13.52 13.53
N ILE A 89 13.21 14.02 13.40
CA ILE A 89 12.88 15.41 13.79
C ILE A 89 12.96 15.58 15.32
N ASN A 90 12.55 14.58 16.11
CA ASN A 90 12.61 14.63 17.58
C ASN A 90 14.06 14.66 18.14
N LEU A 91 15.06 14.18 17.37
CA LEU A 91 16.48 14.40 17.69
C LEU A 91 16.91 15.87 17.58
N LEU A 92 16.17 16.69 16.81
CA LEU A 92 16.52 18.06 16.46
C LEU A 92 15.74 19.10 17.28
N THR A 93 14.49 18.78 17.64
CA THR A 93 13.61 19.62 18.47
C THR A 93 12.70 18.72 19.30
N SER A 94 12.25 19.16 20.48
CA SER A 94 11.17 18.44 21.16
C SER A 94 9.91 18.61 20.31
N CYS A 95 9.28 17.51 19.89
CA CYS A 95 7.97 17.55 19.25
C CYS A 95 7.22 16.24 19.45
N ASN A 96 5.90 16.34 19.62
CA ASN A 96 5.03 15.17 19.76
C ASN A 96 4.32 14.87 18.44
N THR A 97 4.41 13.62 17.98
CA THR A 97 3.72 13.15 16.78
C THR A 97 2.54 12.27 17.19
N PRO A 98 1.29 12.63 16.87
CA PRO A 98 0.14 11.81 17.21
C PRO A 98 0.11 10.52 16.38
N MET A 99 -0.21 9.39 17.00
CA MET A 99 -0.47 8.14 16.27
C MET A 99 -1.86 8.19 15.64
N LEU A 100 -1.94 8.09 14.31
CA LEU A 100 -3.22 8.19 13.56
C LEU A 100 -3.82 6.84 13.19
N ASN A 101 -2.99 5.86 12.82
CA ASN A 101 -3.41 4.57 12.24
C ASN A 101 -2.47 3.45 12.74
N GLY A 102 -2.37 3.24 14.05
CA GLY A 102 -1.44 2.28 14.65
C GLY A 102 -2.01 1.59 15.88
N ALA A 103 -1.41 0.45 16.26
CA ALA A 103 -1.77 -0.24 17.48
C ALA A 103 -1.31 0.57 18.71
N PRO A 104 -2.19 0.79 19.71
CA PRO A 104 -1.86 1.51 20.95
C PRO A 104 -0.88 0.72 21.84
N GLY A 105 -0.43 1.33 22.92
CA GLY A 105 0.44 0.72 23.93
C GLY A 105 1.91 0.65 23.50
N PHE A 106 2.59 -0.46 23.81
CA PHE A 106 4.07 -0.53 23.77
C PHE A 106 4.68 -0.17 22.40
N ILE A 107 4.06 -0.53 21.27
CA ILE A 107 4.60 -0.22 19.94
C ILE A 107 4.46 1.28 19.61
N CYS A 108 3.40 1.93 20.09
CA CYS A 108 3.22 3.38 19.98
C CYS A 108 4.27 4.11 20.82
N TRP A 109 4.36 3.76 22.11
CA TRP A 109 5.28 4.34 23.08
C TRP A 109 6.76 4.15 22.72
N SER A 110 7.18 2.92 22.39
CA SER A 110 8.57 2.59 22.04
C SER A 110 9.07 3.28 20.77
N ARG A 111 8.14 3.65 19.88
CA ARG A 111 8.42 4.45 18.69
C ARG A 111 8.34 5.96 18.97
N GLY A 112 8.06 6.41 20.19
CA GLY A 112 8.00 7.83 20.54
C GLY A 112 6.79 8.57 19.96
N PHE A 113 5.69 7.88 19.66
CA PHE A 113 4.44 8.53 19.29
C PHE A 113 3.63 8.93 20.52
N MET A 114 2.88 10.03 20.38
CA MET A 114 1.87 10.43 21.33
C MET A 114 0.59 9.62 21.08
N GLU A 115 0.22 8.80 22.06
CA GLU A 115 -1.05 8.11 22.06
C GLU A 115 -2.16 9.09 22.44
N LEU A 116 -3.10 9.32 21.53
CA LEU A 116 -4.38 9.93 21.87
C LEU A 116 -5.36 8.80 22.16
N GLY A 117 -5.96 8.81 23.34
CA GLY A 117 -7.05 7.89 23.73
C GLY A 117 -8.37 8.11 22.98
N VAL A 118 -8.31 8.69 21.78
CA VAL A 118 -9.44 9.05 20.93
C VAL A 118 -9.63 7.94 19.90
N THR A 119 -10.50 6.99 20.22
CA THR A 119 -11.02 5.97 19.28
C THR A 119 -12.12 6.50 18.36
N GLY A 120 -12.38 7.81 18.40
CA GLY A 120 -13.48 8.49 17.72
C GLY A 120 -13.15 9.12 16.38
N SER A 121 -14.00 10.05 15.96
CA SER A 121 -13.94 10.68 14.64
C SER A 121 -12.74 11.63 14.48
N ARG A 122 -12.36 11.93 13.22
CA ARG A 122 -11.31 12.94 12.95
C ARG A 122 -11.63 14.33 13.49
N ALA A 123 -12.90 14.65 13.78
CA ALA A 123 -13.27 15.92 14.41
C ALA A 123 -12.82 15.97 15.87
N GLU A 124 -13.06 14.90 16.65
CA GLU A 124 -12.63 14.78 18.05
C GLU A 124 -11.10 14.79 18.18
N LEU A 125 -10.40 14.14 17.25
CA LEU A 125 -8.94 14.19 17.15
C LEU A 125 -8.44 15.63 16.96
N VAL A 126 -9.02 16.38 16.00
CA VAL A 126 -8.65 17.78 15.75
C VAL A 126 -8.91 18.64 16.98
N GLU A 127 -10.04 18.46 17.67
CA GLU A 127 -10.37 19.24 18.87
C GLU A 127 -9.43 18.91 20.04
N SER A 128 -9.09 17.65 20.22
CA SER A 128 -8.08 17.21 21.20
C SER A 128 -6.70 17.82 20.90
N LEU A 129 -6.31 17.90 19.63
CA LEU A 129 -5.04 18.51 19.22
C LEU A 129 -5.05 20.05 19.31
N LYS A 130 -6.19 20.72 19.15
CA LYS A 130 -6.33 22.16 19.44
C LYS A 130 -6.15 22.42 20.93
N ALA A 131 -6.87 21.68 21.78
CA ALA A 131 -6.74 21.76 23.23
C ALA A 131 -5.30 21.47 23.68
N TYR A 132 -4.63 20.48 23.07
CA TYR A 132 -3.21 20.22 23.29
C TYR A 132 -2.31 21.40 22.91
N SER A 133 -2.57 22.02 21.75
CA SER A 133 -1.75 23.11 21.20
C SER A 133 -1.86 24.42 22.00
N SER A 134 -3.05 24.71 22.55
CA SER A 134 -3.32 25.92 23.33
C SER A 134 -2.67 25.91 24.73
N HIS A 135 -2.38 24.74 25.29
CA HIS A 135 -1.62 24.62 26.54
C HIS A 135 -0.14 24.96 26.30
N GLY A 136 0.27 26.21 26.60
CA GLY A 136 1.60 26.74 26.28
C GLY A 136 2.80 25.93 26.81
N GLY A 137 2.62 25.14 27.87
CA GLY A 137 3.66 24.24 28.40
C GLY A 137 3.95 22.98 27.55
N ASN A 138 3.06 22.62 26.63
CA ASN A 138 3.25 21.45 25.76
C ASN A 138 4.30 21.70 24.67
N PRO A 139 5.11 20.69 24.27
CA PRO A 139 5.94 20.76 23.07
C PRO A 139 5.08 20.88 21.79
N PRO A 140 5.64 21.40 20.69
CA PRO A 140 4.93 21.51 19.42
C PRO A 140 4.55 20.15 18.84
N LEU A 141 3.46 20.12 18.07
CA LEU A 141 3.03 18.94 17.32
C LEU A 141 3.83 18.81 16.03
N LEU A 142 4.12 17.57 15.61
CA LEU A 142 4.63 17.24 14.29
C LEU A 142 3.60 16.41 13.54
N LEU A 143 3.19 16.86 12.36
CA LEU A 143 2.11 16.25 11.58
C LEU A 143 2.55 15.98 10.13
N PHE A 144 2.08 14.87 9.57
CA PHE A 144 2.41 14.38 8.23
C PHE A 144 1.13 14.35 7.36
N PRO A 145 0.74 15.47 6.71
CA PRO A 145 -0.51 15.57 5.95
C PRO A 145 -0.58 14.69 4.69
N GLU A 146 0.52 14.09 4.24
CA GLU A 146 0.50 13.05 3.19
C GLU A 146 -0.15 11.74 3.66
N GLU A 147 -0.24 11.50 4.97
CA GLU A 147 -0.80 10.30 5.64
C GLU A 147 -0.16 8.94 5.27
N ALA A 148 0.71 8.88 4.27
CA ALA A 148 1.44 7.67 3.86
C ALA A 148 2.83 8.01 3.31
N ALA A 149 3.88 7.42 3.88
CA ALA A 149 5.29 7.72 3.56
C ALA A 149 5.68 7.39 2.10
N THR A 150 6.02 8.36 1.26
CA THR A 150 6.45 8.15 -0.14
C THR A 150 7.97 8.21 -0.29
N ASN A 151 8.50 7.95 -1.49
CA ASN A 151 9.93 8.13 -1.75
C ASN A 151 10.30 9.57 -2.16
N GLY A 152 9.33 10.49 -2.23
CA GLY A 152 9.51 11.90 -2.58
C GLY A 152 10.03 12.20 -4.00
N ARG A 153 10.23 11.21 -4.87
CA ARG A 153 10.95 11.39 -6.15
C ARG A 153 10.10 11.96 -7.29
N ALA A 154 8.84 11.56 -7.38
CA ALA A 154 7.94 11.95 -8.48
C ALA A 154 7.08 13.18 -8.13
N GLY A 155 6.81 13.37 -6.84
CA GLY A 155 5.92 14.40 -6.33
C GLY A 155 5.43 14.07 -4.93
N LEU A 156 4.75 15.05 -4.34
CA LEU A 156 4.21 15.03 -2.99
C LEU A 156 2.74 14.61 -3.04
N LEU A 157 2.29 13.69 -2.16
CA LEU A 157 0.86 13.35 -2.10
C LEU A 157 0.02 14.56 -1.72
N ARG A 158 -1.25 14.55 -2.13
CA ARG A 158 -2.23 15.56 -1.74
C ARG A 158 -2.34 15.61 -0.23
N PHE A 159 -2.09 16.78 0.33
CA PHE A 159 -2.21 17.03 1.75
C PHE A 159 -3.68 16.96 2.18
N SER A 160 -3.93 16.26 3.29
CA SER A 160 -5.23 16.33 3.95
C SER A 160 -5.39 17.65 4.72
N SER A 161 -6.63 18.14 4.81
CA SER A 161 -6.93 19.48 5.34
C SER A 161 -7.09 19.53 6.87
N TRP A 162 -7.11 18.39 7.57
CA TRP A 162 -7.33 18.34 9.02
C TRP A 162 -6.16 18.88 9.88
N PRO A 163 -4.85 18.70 9.54
CA PRO A 163 -3.76 19.29 10.34
C PRO A 163 -3.85 20.81 10.36
N PHE A 164 -4.26 21.38 9.23
CA PHE A 164 -4.44 22.81 9.01
C PHE A 164 -5.66 23.39 9.72
N ARG A 165 -6.51 22.56 10.36
CA ARG A 165 -7.64 23.01 11.21
C ARG A 165 -7.25 23.24 12.68
N ILE A 166 -6.03 22.89 13.09
CA ILE A 166 -5.59 22.91 14.49
C ILE A 166 -5.09 24.30 14.90
N VAL A 167 -4.32 24.97 14.03
CA VAL A 167 -3.79 26.32 14.25
C VAL A 167 -3.75 27.11 12.93
N ASP A 168 -3.76 28.44 13.04
CA ASP A 168 -3.64 29.36 11.90
C ASP A 168 -2.18 29.62 11.46
N VAL A 169 -1.17 29.17 12.20
CA VAL A 169 0.25 29.32 11.82
C VAL A 169 0.96 27.98 11.93
N VAL A 170 1.53 27.51 10.82
CA VAL A 170 2.28 26.25 10.74
C VAL A 170 3.69 26.51 10.23
N GLN A 171 4.66 25.69 10.63
CA GLN A 171 6.02 25.74 10.07
C GLN A 171 6.27 24.49 9.20
N PRO A 172 6.44 24.65 7.88
CA PRO A 172 6.80 23.55 7.00
C PRO A 172 8.24 23.07 7.23
N VAL A 173 8.46 21.77 7.09
CA VAL A 173 9.76 21.12 7.23
C VAL A 173 9.95 20.16 6.07
N ALA A 174 10.92 20.44 5.21
CA ALA A 174 11.26 19.57 4.08
C ALA A 174 12.25 18.50 4.53
N LEU A 175 11.86 17.23 4.32
CA LEU A 175 12.64 16.04 4.58
C LEU A 175 13.10 15.41 3.27
N GLN A 176 14.41 15.24 3.11
CA GLN A 176 15.00 14.43 2.05
C GLN A 176 15.83 13.31 2.68
N VAL A 177 15.69 12.09 2.15
CA VAL A 177 16.38 10.91 2.68
C VAL A 177 17.15 10.23 1.56
N GLN A 178 18.44 10.00 1.80
CA GLN A 178 19.37 9.41 0.84
C GLN A 178 19.96 8.14 1.44
N ARG A 179 19.85 7.03 0.69
CA ARG A 179 20.49 5.74 0.99
C ARG A 179 21.25 5.27 -0.25
N PRO A 180 22.46 4.72 -0.11
CA PRO A 180 23.14 4.03 -1.18
C PRO A 180 22.52 2.65 -1.42
N LEU A 181 22.72 2.08 -2.61
CA LEU A 181 22.34 0.73 -3.04
C LEU A 181 20.82 0.41 -3.10
N ILE A 182 19.99 1.03 -2.27
CA ILE A 182 18.57 0.68 -2.09
C ILE A 182 17.68 1.93 -2.07
N THR A 183 16.53 1.85 -2.73
CA THR A 183 15.52 2.91 -2.72
C THR A 183 14.89 3.07 -1.33
N VAL A 184 14.81 4.32 -0.87
CA VAL A 184 14.12 4.68 0.38
C VAL A 184 12.62 4.45 0.23
N SER A 185 11.96 3.95 1.29
CA SER A 185 10.51 3.82 1.39
C SER A 185 9.91 2.97 0.28
N VAL A 186 10.14 1.67 0.37
CA VAL A 186 9.57 0.73 -0.60
C VAL A 186 8.06 0.67 -0.37
N ALA A 187 7.29 0.84 -1.43
CA ALA A 187 5.84 0.65 -1.37
C ALA A 187 5.51 -0.72 -0.73
N ASP A 188 4.69 -0.70 0.33
CA ASP A 188 4.31 -1.84 1.17
C ASP A 188 5.36 -2.35 2.19
N SER A 189 6.41 -1.58 2.49
CA SER A 189 7.38 -1.93 3.55
C SER A 189 6.80 -1.73 4.97
N SER A 190 6.89 -2.75 5.81
CA SER A 190 6.67 -2.58 7.26
C SER A 190 7.76 -1.71 7.90
N TRP A 191 7.46 -1.10 9.05
CA TRP A 191 8.46 -0.34 9.82
C TRP A 191 9.65 -1.21 10.28
N VAL A 192 9.42 -2.51 10.52
CA VAL A 192 10.48 -3.48 10.86
C VAL A 192 11.39 -3.71 9.67
N THR A 193 10.82 -3.88 8.47
CA THR A 193 11.61 -4.05 7.23
C THR A 193 12.44 -2.80 6.95
N GLU A 194 11.89 -1.60 7.15
CA GLU A 194 12.64 -0.35 7.04
C GLU A 194 13.72 -0.21 8.12
N LEU A 195 13.51 -0.71 9.35
CA LEU A 195 14.53 -0.74 10.41
C LEU A 195 15.71 -1.64 10.00
N LEU A 196 15.41 -2.87 9.57
CA LEU A 196 16.41 -3.85 9.15
C LEU A 196 17.23 -3.31 7.97
N TRP A 197 16.60 -2.70 6.96
CA TRP A 197 17.34 -2.04 5.89
C TRP A 197 18.19 -0.87 6.39
N THR A 198 17.67 -0.06 7.32
CA THR A 198 18.39 1.09 7.87
C THR A 198 19.68 0.69 8.59
N ILE A 199 19.67 -0.40 9.36
CA ILE A 199 20.88 -0.90 10.04
C ILE A 199 21.81 -1.69 9.12
N PHE A 200 21.28 -2.34 8.07
CA PHE A 200 22.04 -3.08 7.06
C PHE A 200 22.82 -2.17 6.09
N VAL A 201 22.21 -1.10 5.57
CA VAL A 201 22.89 -0.18 4.63
C VAL A 201 24.04 0.55 5.33
N PRO A 202 25.14 0.91 4.64
CA PRO A 202 26.31 1.47 5.31
C PRO A 202 25.99 2.80 6.00
N PHE A 203 25.12 3.62 5.39
CA PHE A 203 24.57 4.83 5.99
C PHE A 203 23.23 5.23 5.36
N THR A 204 22.40 5.95 6.12
CA THR A 204 21.24 6.71 5.66
C THR A 204 21.44 8.16 6.06
N VAL A 205 21.39 9.09 5.09
CA VAL A 205 21.47 10.53 5.35
C VAL A 205 20.07 11.13 5.31
N TYR A 206 19.64 11.70 6.43
CA TYR A 206 18.47 12.57 6.51
C TYR A 206 18.93 14.02 6.38
N GLN A 207 18.35 14.76 5.44
CA GLN A 207 18.49 16.19 5.31
C GLN A 207 17.17 16.84 5.74
N VAL A 208 17.21 17.65 6.79
CA VAL A 208 16.05 18.33 7.36
C VAL A 208 16.22 19.82 7.11
N ARG A 209 15.34 20.42 6.30
CA ARG A 209 15.33 21.86 6.02
C ARG A 209 14.12 22.52 6.67
N TRP A 210 14.36 23.54 7.47
CA TRP A 210 13.32 24.36 8.09
C TRP A 210 12.90 25.46 7.13
N MET A 211 11.60 25.58 6.85
CA MET A 211 11.05 26.67 6.03
C MET A 211 10.51 27.78 6.94
N PRO A 212 10.34 29.03 6.44
CA PRO A 212 9.67 30.08 7.20
C PRO A 212 8.27 29.67 7.68
N SER A 213 7.82 30.19 8.83
CA SER A 213 6.46 29.97 9.31
C SER A 213 5.44 30.58 8.35
N VAL A 214 4.34 29.84 8.11
CA VAL A 214 3.32 30.18 7.14
C VAL A 214 2.00 30.43 7.89
N PRO A 215 1.55 31.70 7.97
CA PRO A 215 0.22 32.00 8.47
C PRO A 215 -0.85 31.66 7.42
N ARG A 216 -2.03 31.29 7.89
CA ARG A 216 -3.28 31.27 7.15
C ARG A 216 -3.66 32.70 6.75
N ARG A 217 -4.16 32.88 5.54
CA ARG A 217 -4.67 34.17 5.04
C ARG A 217 -6.09 34.42 5.56
N ALA A 218 -6.52 35.68 5.59
CA ALA A 218 -7.92 36.00 5.84
C ALA A 218 -8.83 35.25 4.84
N GLU A 219 -9.93 34.69 5.33
CA GLU A 219 -10.93 33.93 4.55
C GLU A 219 -10.44 32.63 3.86
N GLU A 220 -9.19 32.21 4.07
CA GLU A 220 -8.63 31.00 3.47
C GLU A 220 -9.17 29.72 4.12
N LEU A 221 -9.81 28.86 3.34
CA LEU A 221 -10.28 27.56 3.80
C LEU A 221 -9.09 26.64 4.16
N SER A 222 -9.30 25.71 5.08
CA SER A 222 -8.26 24.76 5.48
C SER A 222 -7.78 23.83 4.35
N GLU A 223 -8.54 23.71 3.26
CA GLU A 223 -8.14 22.96 2.07
C GLU A 223 -7.18 23.78 1.19
N ASP A 224 -7.49 25.05 0.95
CA ASP A 224 -6.64 25.97 0.20
C ASP A 224 -5.32 26.23 0.94
N PHE A 225 -5.37 26.38 2.27
CA PHE A 225 -4.18 26.47 3.11
C PHE A 225 -3.32 25.21 3.02
N ALA A 226 -3.94 24.02 3.03
CA ALA A 226 -3.24 22.75 2.87
C ALA A 226 -2.55 22.64 1.49
N LEU A 227 -3.25 23.00 0.42
CA LEU A 227 -2.72 23.02 -0.94
C LEU A 227 -1.56 24.01 -1.08
N ARG A 228 -1.69 25.23 -0.54
CA ARG A 228 -0.62 26.24 -0.57
C ARG A 228 0.63 25.77 0.18
N VAL A 229 0.48 25.11 1.32
CA VAL A 229 1.64 24.55 2.06
C VAL A 229 2.22 23.32 1.35
N GLN A 230 1.39 22.50 0.69
CA GLN A 230 1.84 21.40 -0.16
C GLN A 230 2.67 21.90 -1.35
N GLU A 231 2.24 22.98 -2.02
CA GLU A 231 2.96 23.61 -3.13
C GLU A 231 4.30 24.18 -2.69
N LEU A 232 4.35 24.91 -1.56
CA LEU A 232 5.60 25.42 -0.99
C LEU A 232 6.60 24.29 -0.68
N LEU A 233 6.14 23.20 -0.05
CA LEU A 233 7.00 22.03 0.21
C LEU A 233 7.40 21.29 -1.06
N ALA A 234 6.52 21.18 -2.07
CA ALA A 234 6.85 20.56 -3.34
C ALA A 234 7.95 21.32 -4.09
N VAL A 235 7.84 22.65 -4.17
CA VAL A 235 8.86 23.52 -4.78
C VAL A 235 10.21 23.38 -4.06
N GLU A 236 10.21 23.39 -2.73
CA GLU A 236 11.42 23.22 -1.92
C GLU A 236 12.06 21.82 -2.08
N LEU A 237 11.24 20.77 -2.22
CA LEU A 237 11.73 19.41 -2.49
C LEU A 237 12.18 19.21 -3.95
N GLY A 238 11.96 20.18 -4.85
CA GLY A 238 12.21 20.04 -6.29
C GLY A 238 11.24 19.10 -7.01
N GLY A 239 10.05 18.89 -6.44
CA GLY A 239 9.00 17.99 -6.95
C GLY A 239 7.70 18.73 -7.29
N VAL A 240 6.65 17.96 -7.60
CA VAL A 240 5.32 18.48 -7.98
C VAL A 240 4.28 18.15 -6.90
N SER A 241 3.38 19.09 -6.60
CA SER A 241 2.19 18.84 -5.78
C SER A 241 1.19 18.00 -6.57
N THR A 242 0.99 16.74 -6.15
CA THR A 242 0.04 15.84 -6.83
C THR A 242 -1.37 15.96 -6.24
N ARG A 243 -2.37 15.55 -7.04
CA ARG A 243 -3.76 15.39 -6.58
C ARG A 243 -4.03 14.02 -5.93
N LEU A 244 -3.04 13.12 -5.94
CA LEU A 244 -3.17 11.74 -5.46
C LEU A 244 -3.09 11.69 -3.93
N THR A 245 -4.04 11.03 -3.30
CA THR A 245 -4.16 10.89 -1.85
C THR A 245 -3.50 9.60 -1.34
N ALA A 246 -3.35 9.49 0.00
CA ALA A 246 -3.00 8.23 0.64
C ALA A 246 -3.99 7.09 0.33
N ALA A 247 -5.28 7.41 0.14
CA ALA A 247 -6.30 6.43 -0.22
C ALA A 247 -6.09 5.88 -1.63
N ASP A 248 -5.84 6.76 -2.62
CA ASP A 248 -5.54 6.35 -4.01
C ASP A 248 -4.32 5.44 -4.07
N ARG A 249 -3.29 5.76 -3.27
CA ARG A 249 -2.10 4.92 -3.12
C ARG A 249 -2.43 3.56 -2.50
N ALA A 250 -3.21 3.52 -1.42
CA ALA A 250 -3.61 2.28 -0.76
C ALA A 250 -4.46 1.39 -1.70
N GLU A 251 -5.34 2.00 -2.50
CA GLU A 251 -6.11 1.31 -3.52
C GLU A 251 -5.21 0.78 -4.65
N HIS A 252 -4.27 1.57 -5.15
CA HIS A 252 -3.30 1.14 -6.16
C HIS A 252 -2.44 -0.04 -5.66
N MET A 253 -2.03 -0.03 -4.39
CA MET A 253 -1.36 -1.17 -3.74
C MET A 253 -2.26 -2.40 -3.66
N LYS A 254 -3.54 -2.23 -3.27
CA LYS A 254 -4.52 -3.33 -3.27
C LYS A 254 -4.69 -3.92 -4.69
N ARG A 255 -4.81 -3.08 -5.72
CA ARG A 255 -4.89 -3.49 -7.13
C ARG A 255 -3.66 -4.31 -7.53
N LEU A 256 -2.45 -3.81 -7.27
CA LEU A 256 -1.20 -4.53 -7.57
C LEU A 256 -1.03 -5.87 -6.85
N ARG A 257 -1.65 -6.07 -5.67
CA ARG A 257 -1.68 -7.39 -5.00
C ARG A 257 -2.70 -8.36 -5.61
N HIS A 258 -3.75 -7.86 -6.27
CA HIS A 258 -4.78 -8.69 -6.92
C HIS A 258 -4.52 -8.92 -8.42
N THR A 259 -3.71 -8.07 -9.07
CA THR A 259 -3.13 -8.38 -10.37
C THR A 259 -2.08 -9.47 -10.17
N SER A 260 -2.51 -10.74 -10.26
CA SER A 260 -1.56 -11.83 -10.44
C SER A 260 -0.62 -11.49 -11.60
N PRO A 261 0.69 -11.71 -11.48
CA PRO A 261 1.50 -11.89 -12.67
C PRO A 261 0.80 -12.96 -13.53
N LEU A 262 0.62 -12.68 -14.82
CA LEU A 262 0.41 -13.77 -15.77
C LEU A 262 1.58 -14.74 -15.59
N PRO A 263 1.35 -16.07 -15.57
CA PRO A 263 2.41 -17.02 -15.29
C PRO A 263 3.59 -16.76 -16.23
N PHE A 264 4.75 -16.51 -15.63
CA PHE A 264 6.00 -16.28 -16.34
C PHE A 264 6.34 -17.57 -17.10
N VAL A 265 6.01 -17.60 -18.40
CA VAL A 265 6.51 -18.62 -19.31
C VAL A 265 8.02 -18.34 -19.46
N PRO A 266 8.91 -19.27 -19.07
CA PRO A 266 10.34 -19.05 -19.16
C PRO A 266 10.78 -19.25 -20.62
N GLY A 267 10.65 -18.20 -21.43
CA GLY A 267 11.09 -18.24 -22.82
C GLY A 267 10.76 -16.96 -23.60
N GLY A 268 11.79 -16.12 -23.80
CA GLY A 268 11.76 -14.98 -24.73
C GLY A 268 10.91 -13.78 -24.29
N TYR A 269 11.37 -12.58 -24.63
CA TYR A 269 10.45 -11.45 -24.77
C TYR A 269 9.71 -11.64 -26.09
N PRO A 270 8.39 -11.88 -26.12
CA PRO A 270 7.65 -11.98 -27.38
C PRO A 270 7.71 -10.62 -28.07
N GLY A 271 8.14 -10.61 -29.34
CA GLY A 271 8.22 -9.39 -30.13
C GLY A 271 6.83 -8.75 -30.31
N PRO A 272 6.75 -7.46 -30.68
CA PRO A 272 5.47 -6.80 -30.95
C PRO A 272 4.64 -7.49 -32.05
N GLU A 273 5.28 -8.23 -32.96
CA GLU A 273 4.61 -9.14 -33.90
C GLU A 273 3.92 -10.33 -33.23
N GLU A 274 4.55 -11.00 -32.25
CA GLU A 274 4.00 -12.19 -31.62
C GLU A 274 2.79 -11.86 -30.74
N VAL A 275 2.80 -10.70 -30.06
CA VAL A 275 1.62 -10.18 -29.35
C VAL A 275 0.46 -9.94 -30.32
N ARG A 276 0.76 -9.39 -31.52
CA ARG A 276 -0.23 -9.13 -32.57
C ARG A 276 -0.77 -10.42 -33.19
N LEU A 277 0.09 -11.40 -33.47
CA LEU A 277 -0.30 -12.73 -33.96
C LEU A 277 -1.17 -13.48 -32.95
N THR A 278 -0.82 -13.43 -31.66
CA THR A 278 -1.60 -14.09 -30.59
C THR A 278 -3.02 -13.52 -30.52
N ALA A 279 -3.17 -12.20 -30.62
CA ALA A 279 -4.47 -11.54 -30.65
C ALA A 279 -5.28 -11.86 -31.92
N MET A 280 -4.64 -12.03 -33.09
CA MET A 280 -5.31 -12.51 -34.31
C MET A 280 -5.75 -13.98 -34.18
N ALA A 281 -4.90 -14.85 -33.61
CA ALA A 281 -5.20 -16.27 -33.44
C ALA A 281 -6.40 -16.51 -32.52
N GLN A 282 -6.55 -15.72 -31.47
CA GLN A 282 -7.72 -15.76 -30.59
C GLN A 282 -9.02 -15.42 -31.34
N ARG A 283 -9.01 -14.40 -32.22
CA ARG A 283 -10.20 -14.06 -33.04
C ARG A 283 -10.59 -15.17 -34.02
N VAL A 284 -9.62 -15.86 -34.63
CA VAL A 284 -9.91 -17.03 -35.48
C VAL A 284 -10.50 -18.17 -34.65
N LYS A 285 -9.96 -18.43 -33.44
CA LYS A 285 -10.46 -19.47 -32.52
C LYS A 285 -11.87 -19.18 -31.98
N GLU A 286 -12.26 -17.92 -31.85
CA GLU A 286 -13.64 -17.50 -31.52
C GLU A 286 -14.64 -17.84 -32.65
N VAL A 287 -14.22 -17.76 -33.92
CA VAL A 287 -15.06 -18.07 -35.10
C VAL A 287 -15.04 -19.57 -35.45
N LEU A 288 -13.90 -20.24 -35.26
CA LEU A 288 -13.67 -21.65 -35.58
C LEU A 288 -13.18 -22.41 -34.33
N PRO A 289 -14.07 -22.71 -33.36
CA PRO A 289 -13.68 -23.27 -32.07
C PRO A 289 -13.04 -24.66 -32.16
N HIS A 290 -13.37 -25.44 -33.18
CA HIS A 290 -12.86 -26.81 -33.37
C HIS A 290 -11.43 -26.88 -33.95
N VAL A 291 -10.82 -25.76 -34.37
CA VAL A 291 -9.48 -25.73 -34.95
C VAL A 291 -8.43 -25.57 -33.84
N PRO A 292 -7.36 -26.39 -33.77
CA PRO A 292 -6.29 -26.20 -32.80
C PRO A 292 -5.58 -24.85 -32.93
N LEU A 293 -5.29 -24.19 -31.81
CA LEU A 293 -4.66 -22.86 -31.77
C LEU A 293 -3.30 -22.81 -32.47
N GLU A 294 -2.52 -23.89 -32.43
CA GLU A 294 -1.22 -23.97 -33.10
C GLU A 294 -1.34 -23.96 -34.63
N VAL A 295 -2.37 -24.60 -35.19
CA VAL A 295 -2.62 -24.57 -36.64
C VAL A 295 -2.97 -23.14 -37.09
N ILE A 296 -3.81 -22.46 -36.30
CA ILE A 296 -4.18 -21.06 -36.53
C ILE A 296 -2.93 -20.15 -36.49
N ARG A 297 -2.03 -20.35 -35.51
CA ARG A 297 -0.78 -19.58 -35.41
C ARG A 297 0.16 -19.81 -36.60
N ILE A 298 0.28 -21.05 -37.08
CA ILE A 298 1.14 -21.41 -38.21
C ILE A 298 0.67 -20.76 -39.51
N ASP A 299 -0.65 -20.75 -39.79
CA ASP A 299 -1.18 -20.10 -41.00
C ASP A 299 -1.15 -18.56 -40.88
N LEU A 300 -1.49 -17.98 -39.72
CA LEU A 300 -1.38 -16.53 -39.48
C LEU A 300 0.06 -15.99 -39.61
N ALA A 301 1.08 -16.81 -39.32
CA ALA A 301 2.47 -16.44 -39.54
C ALA A 301 2.83 -16.30 -41.03
N GLN A 302 2.04 -16.87 -41.93
CA GLN A 302 2.21 -16.78 -43.38
C GLN A 302 1.26 -15.74 -44.00
N THR A 303 0.00 -15.68 -43.55
CA THR A 303 -1.02 -14.78 -44.13
C THR A 303 -1.00 -13.37 -43.52
N SER A 304 -0.63 -13.23 -42.24
CA SER A 304 -0.82 -12.01 -41.43
C SER A 304 -2.24 -11.43 -41.46
N CYS A 305 -3.26 -12.24 -41.81
CA CYS A 305 -4.63 -11.80 -42.05
C CYS A 305 -5.65 -12.82 -41.55
N VAL A 306 -6.50 -12.39 -40.60
CA VAL A 306 -7.56 -13.20 -39.98
C VAL A 306 -8.52 -13.79 -41.01
N ASP A 307 -9.02 -12.96 -41.95
CA ASP A 307 -10.04 -13.39 -42.91
C ASP A 307 -9.47 -14.38 -43.94
N THR A 308 -8.21 -14.20 -44.36
CA THR A 308 -7.51 -15.15 -45.24
C THR A 308 -7.25 -16.49 -44.54
N THR A 309 -6.88 -16.47 -43.25
CA THR A 309 -6.71 -17.71 -42.48
C THR A 309 -8.02 -18.46 -42.26
N ILE A 310 -9.13 -17.75 -42.00
CA ILE A 310 -10.47 -18.36 -41.93
C ILE A 310 -10.83 -19.02 -43.27
N ALA A 311 -10.59 -18.35 -44.40
CA ALA A 311 -10.80 -18.93 -45.73
C ALA A 311 -9.93 -20.16 -45.98
N ASN A 312 -8.61 -20.11 -45.69
CA ASN A 312 -7.70 -21.24 -45.87
C ASN A 312 -8.11 -22.48 -45.06
N LEU A 313 -8.60 -22.28 -43.83
CA LEU A 313 -9.08 -23.36 -42.95
C LEU A 313 -10.40 -23.95 -43.43
N LEU A 314 -11.33 -23.13 -43.93
CA LEU A 314 -12.63 -23.58 -44.47
C LEU A 314 -12.51 -24.24 -45.85
N GLU A 315 -11.58 -23.78 -46.69
CA GLU A 315 -11.27 -24.37 -47.99
C GLU A 315 -10.40 -25.65 -47.88
N GLY A 316 -10.01 -26.06 -46.67
CA GLY A 316 -9.22 -27.27 -46.44
C GLY A 316 -7.76 -27.19 -46.92
N ARG A 317 -7.24 -25.99 -47.20
CA ARG A 317 -5.85 -25.78 -47.63
C ARG A 317 -4.84 -26.07 -46.52
N VAL A 318 -5.26 -25.93 -45.27
CA VAL A 318 -4.49 -26.29 -44.08
C VAL A 318 -5.13 -27.52 -43.43
N PRO A 319 -4.50 -28.70 -43.49
CA PRO A 319 -5.04 -29.90 -42.87
C PRO A 319 -4.93 -29.81 -41.34
N PHE A 320 -6.06 -29.97 -40.65
CA PHE A 320 -6.10 -30.08 -39.19
C PHE A 320 -7.01 -31.22 -38.75
N PHE A 321 -6.70 -31.82 -37.61
CA PHE A 321 -7.62 -32.70 -36.91
C PHE A 321 -8.45 -31.82 -35.96
N PRO A 322 -9.80 -31.88 -36.03
CA PRO A 322 -10.64 -31.13 -35.12
C PRO A 322 -10.37 -31.51 -33.66
N GLU A 323 -10.33 -30.52 -32.77
CA GLU A 323 -10.44 -30.77 -31.33
C GLU A 323 -11.85 -31.29 -31.04
N SER A 324 -11.97 -32.61 -30.85
CA SER A 324 -13.20 -33.25 -30.40
C SER A 324 -13.62 -32.67 -29.06
N GLU A 325 -14.87 -32.20 -28.94
CA GLU A 325 -15.47 -32.01 -27.63
C GLU A 325 -15.54 -33.38 -26.93
N GLU A 326 -14.98 -33.49 -25.73
CA GLU A 326 -14.91 -34.76 -24.98
C GLU A 326 -16.32 -35.29 -24.66
N PRO A 327 -16.71 -36.49 -25.15
CA PRO A 327 -17.91 -37.15 -24.68
C PRO A 327 -17.63 -37.84 -23.33
N GLU A 328 -18.56 -37.72 -22.38
CA GLU A 328 -18.44 -38.36 -21.05
C GLU A 328 -18.24 -39.89 -21.18
N ALA A 329 -17.03 -40.36 -20.86
CA ALA A 329 -16.68 -41.77 -20.90
C ALA A 329 -17.13 -42.50 -19.61
N ASN A 330 -18.26 -43.21 -19.73
CA ASN A 330 -18.71 -44.37 -18.95
C ASN A 330 -17.86 -44.82 -17.73
N LEU A 331 -18.46 -44.76 -16.54
CA LEU A 331 -18.09 -45.62 -15.40
C LEU A 331 -19.25 -46.60 -15.09
N PRO A 332 -18.98 -47.84 -14.63
CA PRO A 332 -19.98 -48.91 -14.65
C PRO A 332 -20.98 -48.85 -13.48
N THR A 333 -22.22 -49.21 -13.76
CA THR A 333 -23.28 -49.51 -12.76
C THR A 333 -23.01 -50.78 -11.96
N PRO A 334 -23.38 -50.79 -10.68
CA PRO A 334 -23.96 -51.97 -10.03
C PRO A 334 -25.45 -51.75 -9.71
N SER A 335 -26.22 -52.83 -9.87
CA SER A 335 -27.69 -52.90 -9.73
C SER A 335 -28.17 -52.94 -8.25
N PRO A 336 -29.49 -52.79 -7.96
CA PRO A 336 -29.97 -52.30 -6.66
C PRO A 336 -30.38 -53.40 -5.65
N SER A 337 -30.46 -53.01 -4.37
CA SER A 337 -31.09 -53.81 -3.29
C SER A 337 -31.85 -52.96 -2.27
N LEU A 338 -33.18 -52.97 -2.42
CA LEU A 338 -34.24 -53.02 -1.40
C LEU A 338 -34.02 -52.40 0.01
N ALA A 339 -34.72 -51.28 0.23
CA ALA A 339 -35.72 -51.04 1.29
C ALA A 339 -35.59 -51.66 2.71
N ALA A 340 -35.67 -50.78 3.71
CA ALA A 340 -36.35 -51.02 4.99
C ALA A 340 -37.00 -49.71 5.47
N ALA A 341 -38.19 -49.76 6.08
CA ALA A 341 -39.00 -48.58 6.39
C ALA A 341 -39.53 -48.55 7.84
N ALA A 342 -39.40 -47.38 8.48
CA ALA A 342 -40.28 -46.82 9.52
C ALA A 342 -40.47 -47.66 10.83
N PRO A 343 -41.29 -47.23 11.85
CA PRO A 343 -42.03 -45.97 11.99
C PRO A 343 -42.01 -45.26 13.40
N ASP A 344 -42.60 -44.06 13.41
CA ASP A 344 -43.44 -43.40 14.44
C ASP A 344 -43.03 -43.09 15.90
N ALA A 345 -43.23 -41.81 16.29
CA ALA A 345 -44.04 -41.37 17.44
C ALA A 345 -44.41 -39.85 17.33
N GLN A 346 -45.52 -39.43 17.96
CA GLN A 346 -46.22 -38.14 17.72
C GLN A 346 -46.02 -37.07 18.82
N GLY A 347 -46.27 -35.78 18.52
CA GLY A 347 -46.55 -34.74 19.54
C GLY A 347 -46.42 -33.26 19.12
N SER A 348 -47.57 -32.58 18.98
CA SER A 348 -47.93 -31.17 19.32
C SER A 348 -46.85 -30.13 19.73
N VAL A 349 -46.95 -28.81 19.43
CA VAL A 349 -47.90 -28.03 18.58
C VAL A 349 -47.38 -26.57 18.33
N ALA A 350 -47.98 -25.85 17.37
CA ALA A 350 -47.98 -24.37 17.11
C ALA A 350 -46.71 -23.48 17.25
N GLU A 351 -46.24 -22.90 16.12
CA GLU A 351 -46.33 -21.45 15.79
C GLU A 351 -45.80 -21.14 14.35
N PRO A 352 -46.16 -20.00 13.72
CA PRO A 352 -46.02 -19.83 12.26
C PRO A 352 -44.67 -19.26 11.76
N LEU A 353 -43.81 -20.19 11.34
CA LEU A 353 -43.20 -20.21 10.00
C LEU A 353 -42.31 -19.05 9.51
N SER A 354 -41.18 -18.77 10.18
CA SER A 354 -40.00 -18.17 9.52
C SER A 354 -39.05 -19.26 9.00
N LYS A 355 -39.45 -19.96 7.92
CA LYS A 355 -38.64 -21.06 7.36
C LYS A 355 -37.36 -20.57 6.67
N SER A 356 -36.27 -20.55 7.43
CA SER A 356 -34.93 -20.59 6.87
C SER A 356 -34.55 -22.00 6.39
N ALA A 357 -33.78 -22.05 5.30
CA ALA A 357 -32.91 -23.14 4.85
C ALA A 357 -33.49 -24.52 4.44
N THR A 358 -33.46 -24.75 3.12
CA THR A 358 -32.89 -25.99 2.54
C THR A 358 -32.06 -25.55 1.32
N LYS A 359 -30.72 -25.43 1.41
CA LYS A 359 -29.70 -26.50 1.41
C LYS A 359 -29.56 -27.26 0.08
N GLN A 360 -29.41 -26.55 -1.03
CA GLN A 360 -28.67 -27.03 -2.21
C GLN A 360 -28.03 -25.83 -2.93
N PHE A 361 -26.75 -25.97 -3.29
CA PHE A 361 -26.06 -25.01 -4.16
C PHE A 361 -26.37 -25.42 -5.60
N ALA A 362 -26.92 -24.51 -6.41
CA ALA A 362 -27.30 -24.84 -7.78
C ALA A 362 -26.07 -25.21 -8.62
N LYS A 363 -26.19 -26.29 -9.41
CA LYS A 363 -25.03 -26.93 -10.06
C LYS A 363 -24.42 -25.98 -11.11
N SER A 364 -25.25 -25.34 -11.93
CA SER A 364 -24.76 -24.39 -12.94
C SER A 364 -24.45 -22.99 -12.35
N PRO A 365 -23.49 -22.25 -12.91
CA PRO A 365 -23.24 -20.85 -12.55
C PRO A 365 -24.44 -19.92 -12.86
N VAL A 366 -25.22 -20.25 -13.88
CA VAL A 366 -26.36 -19.46 -14.36
C VAL A 366 -27.51 -19.50 -13.36
N GLU A 367 -27.89 -20.69 -12.89
CA GLU A 367 -28.91 -20.86 -11.83
C GLU A 367 -28.52 -20.14 -10.54
N ARG A 368 -27.23 -20.16 -10.17
CA ARG A 368 -26.71 -19.41 -9.02
C ARG A 368 -26.90 -17.91 -9.18
N HIS A 369 -26.65 -17.37 -10.39
CA HIS A 369 -26.84 -15.94 -10.65
C HIS A 369 -28.32 -15.55 -10.62
N LEU A 370 -29.20 -16.36 -11.22
CA LEU A 370 -30.66 -16.14 -11.21
C LEU A 370 -31.22 -16.16 -9.78
N SER A 371 -30.88 -17.17 -8.98
CA SER A 371 -31.33 -17.26 -7.58
C SER A 371 -30.87 -16.06 -6.74
N LEU A 372 -29.68 -15.51 -7.02
CA LEU A 372 -29.19 -14.29 -6.36
C LEU A 372 -30.01 -13.06 -6.79
N GLN A 373 -30.31 -12.90 -8.09
CA GLN A 373 -31.18 -11.82 -8.57
C GLN A 373 -32.60 -11.88 -8.00
N GLU A 374 -33.20 -13.06 -7.88
CA GLU A 374 -34.52 -13.26 -7.26
C GLU A 374 -34.53 -12.86 -5.79
N ARG A 375 -33.55 -13.32 -5.00
CA ARG A 375 -33.40 -12.90 -3.59
C ARG A 375 -33.21 -11.39 -3.45
N LYS A 376 -32.46 -10.78 -4.37
CA LYS A 376 -32.24 -9.34 -4.41
C LYS A 376 -33.54 -8.58 -4.70
N ARG A 377 -34.38 -9.06 -5.63
CA ARG A 377 -35.72 -8.51 -5.89
C ARG A 377 -36.64 -8.65 -4.68
N ALA A 378 -36.72 -9.84 -4.09
CA ALA A 378 -37.56 -10.09 -2.91
C ALA A 378 -37.18 -9.18 -1.72
N LEU A 379 -35.89 -8.88 -1.53
CA LEU A 379 -35.43 -7.89 -0.54
C LEU A 379 -35.87 -6.46 -0.88
N TYR A 380 -35.79 -6.04 -2.13
CA TYR A 380 -36.28 -4.72 -2.55
C TYR A 380 -37.80 -4.58 -2.43
N ASP A 381 -38.55 -5.63 -2.73
CA ASP A 381 -40.01 -5.62 -2.62
C ASP A 381 -40.48 -5.70 -1.16
N TYR A 382 -39.71 -6.34 -0.28
CA TYR A 382 -39.92 -6.27 1.17
C TYR A 382 -39.62 -4.86 1.72
N ALA A 383 -38.51 -4.25 1.31
CA ALA A 383 -38.12 -2.89 1.73
C ALA A 383 -39.01 -1.76 1.15
N ARG A 384 -40.01 -2.11 0.32
CA ARG A 384 -41.03 -1.21 -0.24
C ARG A 384 -42.41 -1.36 0.41
N ARG A 385 -42.60 -2.30 1.33
CA ARG A 385 -43.85 -2.52 2.07
C ARG A 385 -43.84 -1.85 3.43
#